data_AF-A0A7C4TSP0-F1
#
_entry.id   AF-A0A7C4TSP0-F1
#
_cell.length_a   1.000
_cell.length_b   1.000
_cell.length_c   1.000
_cell.angle_alpha   90.00
_cell.angle_beta   90.00
_cell.angle_gamma   90.00
#
_symmetry.space_group_name_H-M   'P 1'
#
loop_
_entity.id
_entity.type
_entity.pdbx_description
1 polymer ?
#
loop_
_entity_poly.entity_id
_entity_poly.type
_entity_poly.pdbx_seq_one_letter_code
_entity_poly.pdbx_strand_id
1 'polypeptide(L)'
;MRVIKIELQALLSSADPSISLASDELRGQLFREMQAAYPEISERIRERARSYFPDSYSVFVRTQGQPDRAAMVTDLWVVDPTIRWPAGLLARSAWRLFIPIMAHAVKESIAAQLDNLNVDVRERDARISVLVPTRSWRDPVLLSAAVAVLTSLYWLILHPAIVRALSNLW
;
A
#
# COMPACT_ATOMS: atom_id res chain seq x y z
N MET A 1 -9.62 -7.66 -8.44
CA MET A 1 -8.98 -6.34 -8.55
C MET A 1 -8.89 -5.70 -7.19
N ARG A 2 -7.68 -5.62 -6.66
CA ARG A 2 -7.35 -4.88 -5.44
C ARG A 2 -6.25 -3.87 -5.77
N VAL A 3 -6.28 -2.74 -5.07
CA VAL A 3 -5.23 -1.74 -5.17
C VAL A 3 -4.38 -1.85 -3.93
N ILE A 4 -3.08 -2.05 -4.11
CA ILE A 4 -2.12 -2.20 -3.02
C ILE A 4 -1.28 -0.94 -3.03
N LYS A 5 -1.36 -0.18 -1.95
CA LYS A 5 -0.53 1.00 -1.73
C LYS A 5 0.70 0.57 -0.93
N ILE A 6 1.88 0.81 -1.48
CA ILE A 6 3.18 0.70 -0.82
C ILE A 6 3.71 2.11 -0.67
N GLU A 7 3.92 2.55 0.57
CA GLU A 7 4.49 3.84 0.90
C GLU A 7 5.94 3.63 1.34
N LEU A 8 6.87 4.26 0.63
CA LEU A 8 8.31 4.21 0.89
C LEU A 8 8.82 5.60 1.22
N GLN A 9 9.66 5.70 2.26
CA GLN A 9 10.29 6.95 2.67
C GLN A 9 11.77 6.91 2.31
N ALA A 10 12.23 7.93 1.59
CA ALA A 10 13.62 8.15 1.24
C ALA A 10 14.13 9.38 1.98
N LEU A 11 15.16 9.23 2.81
CA LEU A 11 15.87 10.37 3.39
C LEU A 11 16.87 10.92 2.38
N LEU A 12 16.89 12.24 2.27
CA LEU A 12 17.82 12.96 1.42
C LEU A 12 18.90 13.57 2.30
N SER A 13 20.15 13.23 2.03
CA SER A 13 21.32 13.89 2.62
C SER A 13 22.21 14.45 1.50
N SER A 14 22.93 15.53 1.79
CA SER A 14 23.92 16.05 0.86
C SER A 14 25.04 15.04 0.66
N ALA A 15 25.48 14.84 -0.58
CA ALA A 15 26.70 14.08 -0.86
C ALA A 15 27.97 14.83 -0.40
N ASP A 16 27.91 16.16 -0.33
CA ASP A 16 28.97 17.00 0.22
C ASP A 16 28.79 17.18 1.75
N PRO A 17 29.71 16.66 2.60
CA PRO A 17 29.62 16.79 4.05
C PRO A 17 29.77 18.24 4.55
N SER A 18 30.24 19.17 3.71
CA SER A 18 30.31 20.59 4.03
C SER A 18 28.95 21.31 3.90
N ILE A 19 28.01 20.73 3.14
CA ILE A 19 26.66 21.27 2.94
C ILE A 19 25.69 20.52 3.86
N SER A 20 25.38 21.11 5.00
CA SER A 20 24.35 20.57 5.89
C SER A 20 22.97 21.03 5.44
N LEU A 21 22.11 20.08 5.06
CA LEU A 21 20.67 20.30 4.84
C LEU A 21 19.90 20.58 6.15
N ALA A 22 20.61 20.82 7.25
CA ALA A 22 20.03 21.20 8.53
C ALA A 22 19.45 22.63 8.53
N SER A 23 19.93 23.54 7.66
CA SER A 23 19.32 24.88 7.58
C SER A 23 17.99 24.82 6.81
N ASP A 24 16.95 25.44 7.41
CA ASP A 24 15.59 25.40 6.87
C ASP A 24 15.48 26.13 5.52
N GLU A 25 16.32 27.13 5.28
CA GLU A 25 16.35 27.94 4.06
C GLU A 25 16.90 27.15 2.86
N LEU A 26 18.04 26.46 3.03
CA LEU A 26 18.63 25.61 1.98
C LEU A 26 17.72 24.43 1.66
N ARG A 27 17.10 23.85 2.70
CA ARG A 27 16.13 22.77 2.52
C ARG A 27 14.90 23.25 1.74
N GLY A 28 14.33 24.39 2.11
CA GLY A 28 13.19 24.97 1.39
C GLY A 28 13.50 25.31 -0.07
N GLN A 29 14.73 25.74 -0.38
CA GLN A 29 15.16 25.97 -1.76
C GLN A 29 15.31 24.66 -2.54
N LEU A 30 16.00 23.67 -1.99
CA LEU A 30 16.15 22.34 -2.59
C LEU A 30 14.79 21.70 -2.91
N PHE A 31 13.84 21.73 -1.97
CA PHE A 31 12.52 21.13 -2.17
C PHE A 31 11.66 21.87 -3.22
N ARG A 32 11.88 23.18 -3.41
CA ARG A 32 11.26 23.94 -4.49
C ARG A 32 11.84 23.57 -5.86
N GLU A 33 13.15 23.43 -5.95
CA GLU A 33 13.83 22.99 -7.18
C GLU A 33 13.45 21.55 -7.53
N MET A 34 13.40 20.66 -6.53
CA MET A 34 12.97 19.27 -6.70
C MET A 34 11.49 19.10 -7.04
N GLN A 35 10.62 20.06 -6.69
CA GLN A 35 9.19 19.99 -6.99
C GLN A 35 8.92 19.85 -8.49
N ALA A 36 9.71 20.53 -9.32
CA ALA A 36 9.61 20.43 -10.78
C ALA A 36 10.05 19.05 -11.30
N ALA A 37 10.94 18.36 -10.58
CA ALA A 37 11.47 17.05 -10.97
C ALA A 37 10.58 15.88 -10.48
N TYR A 38 9.66 16.08 -9.53
CA TYR A 38 8.81 15.00 -9.00
C TYR A 38 8.00 14.23 -10.06
N PRO A 39 7.40 14.84 -11.09
CA PRO A 39 6.70 14.10 -12.12
C PRO A 39 7.64 13.16 -12.88
N GLU A 40 8.82 13.64 -13.26
CA GLU A 40 9.82 12.83 -13.98
C GLU A 40 10.36 11.69 -13.11
N ILE A 41 10.69 11.98 -11.83
CA ILE A 41 11.12 10.97 -10.87
C ILE A 41 10.03 9.91 -10.69
N SER A 42 8.78 10.32 -10.53
CA SER A 42 7.65 9.39 -10.39
C SER A 42 7.50 8.50 -11.61
N GLU A 43 7.70 9.05 -12.81
CA GLU A 43 7.60 8.31 -14.06
C GLU A 43 8.72 7.30 -14.24
N ARG A 44 9.98 7.67 -13.95
CA ARG A 44 11.10 6.72 -13.97
C ARG A 44 10.93 5.60 -12.95
N ILE A 45 10.47 5.93 -11.74
CA ILE A 45 10.14 4.93 -10.73
C ILE A 45 9.02 4.02 -11.25
N ARG A 46 7.99 4.57 -11.91
CA ARG A 46 6.88 3.78 -12.48
C ARG A 46 7.36 2.83 -13.55
N GLU A 47 8.19 3.28 -14.49
CA GLU A 47 8.74 2.43 -15.56
C GLU A 47 9.58 1.29 -15.00
N ARG A 48 10.48 1.60 -14.06
CA ARG A 48 11.31 0.59 -13.40
C ARG A 48 10.49 -0.34 -12.50
N ALA A 49 9.51 0.17 -11.77
CA ALA A 49 8.63 -0.67 -10.95
C ALA A 49 7.80 -1.62 -11.84
N ARG A 50 7.32 -1.14 -13.00
CA ARG A 50 6.54 -1.94 -13.94
C ARG A 50 7.30 -3.15 -14.46
N SER A 51 8.62 -3.08 -14.64
CA SER A 51 9.41 -4.23 -15.09
C SER A 51 9.46 -5.39 -14.10
N TYR A 52 9.14 -5.15 -12.82
CA TYR A 52 9.08 -6.20 -11.80
C TYR A 52 7.71 -6.88 -11.70
N PHE A 53 6.71 -6.38 -12.42
CA PHE A 53 5.35 -6.93 -12.39
C PHE A 53 4.93 -7.48 -13.76
N PRO A 54 4.07 -8.50 -13.81
CA PRO A 54 3.48 -8.96 -15.07
C PRO A 54 2.68 -7.85 -15.77
N ASP A 55 2.58 -7.90 -17.09
CA ASP A 55 1.89 -6.88 -17.91
C ASP A 55 0.41 -6.67 -17.57
N SER A 56 -0.23 -7.66 -16.96
CA SER A 56 -1.61 -7.55 -16.48
C SER A 56 -1.78 -6.59 -15.29
N TYR A 57 -0.68 -6.26 -14.60
CA TYR A 57 -0.70 -5.36 -13.45
C TYR A 57 -0.62 -3.91 -13.90
N SER A 58 -1.31 -3.02 -13.20
CA SER A 58 -1.18 -1.58 -13.41
C SER A 58 -0.45 -0.95 -12.24
N VAL A 59 0.61 -0.20 -12.53
CA VAL A 59 1.44 0.46 -11.52
C VAL A 59 1.30 1.97 -11.68
N PHE A 60 0.93 2.64 -10.59
CA PHE A 60 0.90 4.09 -10.49
C PHE A 60 1.87 4.52 -9.40
N VAL A 61 2.59 5.61 -9.61
CA VAL A 61 3.57 6.13 -8.65
C VAL A 61 3.34 7.61 -8.45
N ARG A 62 3.45 8.07 -7.21
CA ARG A 62 3.46 9.48 -6.86
C ARG A 62 4.53 9.74 -5.84
N THR A 63 5.36 10.72 -6.15
CA THR A 63 6.43 11.18 -5.29
C THR A 63 6.07 12.52 -4.68
N GLN A 64 6.33 12.71 -3.39
CA GLN A 64 6.05 13.96 -2.67
C GLN A 64 7.20 14.25 -1.70
N GLY A 65 7.63 15.51 -1.66
CA GLY A 65 8.59 15.96 -0.67
C GLY A 65 7.96 16.21 0.70
N GLN A 66 8.69 15.87 1.76
CA GLN A 66 8.42 16.23 3.16
C GLN A 66 9.57 17.13 3.65
N PRO A 67 9.44 18.46 3.51
CA PRO A 67 10.51 19.40 3.84
C PRO A 67 10.86 19.35 5.33
N ASP A 68 9.89 19.14 6.23
CA ASP A 68 10.13 19.09 7.68
C ASP A 68 11.13 18.00 8.10
N ARG A 69 11.24 16.92 7.31
CA ARG A 69 12.06 15.75 7.62
C ARG A 69 13.23 15.53 6.67
N ALA A 70 13.46 16.46 5.73
CA ALA A 70 14.37 16.25 4.60
C ALA A 70 14.14 14.88 3.92
N ALA A 71 12.87 14.51 3.78
CA ALA A 71 12.46 13.20 3.30
C ALA A 71 11.63 13.34 2.03
N MET A 72 11.61 12.28 1.23
CA MET A 72 10.72 12.13 0.10
C MET A 72 9.90 10.87 0.30
N VAL A 73 8.59 10.98 0.11
CA VAL A 73 7.67 9.86 0.21
C VAL A 73 7.22 9.46 -1.19
N THR A 74 7.41 8.19 -1.51
CA THR A 74 6.97 7.59 -2.75
C THR A 74 5.83 6.64 -2.45
N ASP A 75 4.65 6.97 -2.97
CA ASP A 75 3.49 6.11 -2.96
C ASP A 75 3.44 5.31 -4.26
N LEU A 76 3.48 3.98 -4.16
CA LEU A 76 3.28 3.06 -5.27
C LEU A 76 1.92 2.38 -5.11
N TRP A 77 1.04 2.54 -6.09
CA TRP A 77 -0.22 1.81 -6.17
C TRP A 77 -0.12 0.74 -7.24
N VAL A 78 -0.17 -0.51 -6.81
CA VAL A 78 -0.17 -1.67 -7.71
C VAL A 78 -1.56 -2.27 -7.74
N VAL A 79 -2.12 -2.37 -8.95
CA VAL A 79 -3.41 -2.97 -9.22
C VAL A 79 -3.21 -4.40 -9.67
N ASP A 80 -3.66 -5.33 -8.85
CA ASP A 80 -3.64 -6.76 -9.17
C ASP A 80 -5.04 -7.20 -9.66
N PRO A 81 -5.18 -7.62 -10.94
CA PRO A 81 -6.47 -8.09 -11.46
C PRO A 81 -6.82 -9.50 -10.97
N THR A 82 -5.83 -10.32 -10.62
CA THR A 82 -5.96 -11.76 -10.31
C THR A 82 -6.40 -12.02 -8.87
N ILE A 83 -5.98 -11.18 -7.92
CA ILE A 83 -6.33 -11.37 -6.51
C ILE A 83 -7.82 -11.10 -6.28
N ARG A 84 -8.52 -12.17 -5.89
CA ARG A 84 -9.89 -12.16 -5.37
C ARG A 84 -9.88 -12.34 -3.85
N TRP A 85 -10.93 -11.88 -3.18
CA TRP A 85 -11.14 -12.15 -1.75
C TRP A 85 -11.37 -13.67 -1.56
N PRO A 86 -10.84 -14.34 -0.50
CA PRO A 86 -10.12 -13.82 0.68
C PRO A 86 -8.59 -13.77 0.56
N ALA A 87 -8.00 -14.28 -0.53
CA ALA A 87 -6.55 -14.37 -0.72
C ALA A 87 -5.82 -13.00 -0.57
N GLY A 88 -6.52 -11.90 -0.85
CA GLY A 88 -5.99 -10.55 -0.68
C GLY A 88 -5.70 -10.12 0.77
N LEU A 89 -6.17 -10.83 1.80
CA LEU A 89 -5.77 -10.59 3.20
C LEU A 89 -4.38 -11.16 3.48
N LEU A 90 -4.12 -12.38 2.99
CA LEU A 90 -2.81 -13.02 3.06
C LEU A 90 -1.81 -12.37 2.11
N ALA A 91 -2.28 -11.72 1.04
CA ALA A 91 -1.42 -10.99 0.13
C ALA A 91 -0.58 -9.94 0.88
N ARG A 92 -1.11 -9.26 1.92
CA ARG A 92 -0.38 -8.18 2.62
C ARG A 92 0.99 -8.63 3.13
N SER A 93 1.12 -9.86 3.65
CA SER A 93 2.41 -10.39 4.10
C SER A 93 3.32 -10.76 2.93
N ALA A 94 2.79 -11.34 1.86
CA ALA A 94 3.55 -11.62 0.64
C ALA A 94 4.10 -10.33 0.00
N TRP A 95 3.33 -9.23 0.02
CA TRP A 95 3.74 -7.93 -0.51
C TRP A 95 4.87 -7.28 0.29
N ARG A 96 5.09 -7.67 1.56
CA ARG A 96 6.28 -7.21 2.30
C ARG A 96 7.58 -7.69 1.68
N LEU A 97 7.57 -8.84 1.01
CA LEU A 97 8.75 -9.39 0.33
C LEU A 97 9.17 -8.53 -0.87
N PHE A 98 8.25 -7.72 -1.42
CA PHE A 98 8.54 -6.80 -2.52
C PHE A 98 9.10 -5.45 -2.05
N ILE A 99 9.10 -5.16 -0.74
CA ILE A 99 9.62 -3.88 -0.22
C ILE A 99 11.06 -3.62 -0.66
N PRO A 100 12.02 -4.57 -0.52
CA PRO A 100 13.41 -4.31 -0.90
C PRO A 100 13.57 -4.03 -2.41
N ILE A 101 12.79 -4.72 -3.25
CA ILE A 101 12.81 -4.54 -4.71
C ILE A 101 12.30 -3.15 -5.07
N MET A 102 11.19 -2.73 -4.47
CA MET A 102 10.63 -1.39 -4.69
C MET A 102 11.53 -0.30 -4.10
N ALA A 103 12.14 -0.54 -2.94
CA ALA A 103 13.10 0.37 -2.33
C ALA A 103 14.34 0.57 -3.22
N HIS A 104 14.86 -0.51 -3.80
CA HIS A 104 15.93 -0.46 -4.78
C HIS A 104 15.54 0.33 -6.02
N ALA A 105 14.36 0.06 -6.61
CA ALA A 105 13.85 0.79 -7.77
C ALA A 105 13.71 2.29 -7.49
N VAL A 106 13.20 2.66 -6.31
CA VAL A 106 13.07 4.05 -5.87
C VAL A 106 14.46 4.68 -5.70
N LYS A 107 15.37 4.02 -4.97
CA LYS A 107 16.73 4.51 -4.71
C LYS A 107 17.48 4.82 -6.01
N GLU A 108 17.52 3.85 -6.95
CA GLU A 108 18.22 4.04 -8.22
C GLU A 108 17.59 5.14 -9.08
N SER A 109 16.27 5.27 -9.06
CA SER A 109 15.58 6.26 -9.90
C SER A 109 15.80 7.69 -9.37
N ILE A 110 15.85 7.85 -8.04
CA ILE A 110 16.15 9.14 -7.41
C ILE A 110 17.64 9.47 -7.59
N ALA A 111 18.54 8.52 -7.34
CA ALA A 111 19.98 8.73 -7.50
C ALA A 111 20.35 9.12 -8.94
N ALA A 112 19.71 8.52 -9.95
CA ALA A 112 19.93 8.85 -11.35
C ALA A 112 19.41 10.23 -11.79
N GLN A 113 18.66 10.94 -10.94
CA GLN A 113 18.17 12.29 -11.22
C GLN A 113 18.86 13.34 -10.34
N LEU A 114 19.40 12.92 -9.19
CA LEU A 114 19.93 13.80 -8.16
C LEU A 114 21.38 13.40 -7.84
N ASP A 115 22.30 13.69 -8.75
CA ASP A 115 23.71 13.29 -8.66
C ASP A 115 24.44 13.80 -7.39
N ASN A 116 23.92 14.86 -6.77
CA ASN A 116 24.53 15.52 -5.59
C ASN A 116 23.86 15.13 -4.25
N LEU A 117 22.91 14.19 -4.26
CA LEU A 117 22.19 13.76 -3.06
C LEU A 117 22.45 12.29 -2.77
N ASN A 118 22.78 11.99 -1.52
CA ASN A 118 22.75 10.63 -1.02
C ASN A 118 21.32 10.28 -0.59
N VAL A 119 20.84 9.13 -1.06
CA VAL A 119 19.46 8.68 -0.88
C VAL A 119 19.46 7.41 -0.06
N ASP A 120 18.91 7.50 1.16
CA ASP A 120 18.71 6.36 2.04
C ASP A 120 17.22 6.00 2.12
N VAL A 121 16.83 4.86 1.56
CA VAL A 121 15.44 4.40 1.57
C VAL A 121 15.18 3.58 2.82
N ARG A 122 14.31 4.08 3.69
CA ARG A 122 13.95 3.41 4.94
C ARG A 122 12.92 2.32 4.70
N GLU A 123 13.41 1.13 4.39
CA GLU A 123 12.58 -0.06 4.20
C GLU A 123 11.76 -0.44 5.45
N ARG A 124 12.33 -0.22 6.65
CA ARG A 124 11.66 -0.55 7.92
C ARG A 124 10.42 0.31 8.19
N ASP A 125 10.43 1.54 7.67
CA ASP A 125 9.33 2.50 7.82
C ASP A 125 8.26 2.34 6.73
N ALA A 126 8.45 1.39 5.80
CA ALA A 126 7.53 1.16 4.70
C ALA A 126 6.14 0.72 5.18
N ARG A 127 5.10 1.32 4.61
CA ARG A 127 3.70 1.00 4.95
C ARG A 127 3.00 0.34 3.77
N ILE A 128 2.39 -0.81 4.02
CA ILE A 128 1.55 -1.51 3.03
C ILE A 128 0.09 -1.42 3.47
N SER A 129 -0.72 -0.84 2.60
CA SER A 129 -2.16 -0.69 2.76
C SER A 129 -2.87 -1.36 1.59
N VAL A 130 -3.82 -2.25 1.87
CA VAL A 130 -4.62 -2.94 0.85
C VAL A 130 -5.97 -2.25 0.77
N LEU A 131 -6.22 -1.56 -0.34
CA LEU A 131 -7.50 -0.93 -0.63
C LEU A 131 -8.38 -1.94 -1.35
N VAL A 132 -9.49 -2.31 -0.70
CA VAL A 132 -10.50 -3.20 -1.25
C VAL A 132 -11.70 -2.35 -1.68
N PRO A 133 -12.21 -2.47 -2.91
CA PRO A 133 -13.49 -1.87 -3.25
C PRO A 133 -14.57 -2.47 -2.35
N THR A 134 -15.20 -1.64 -1.52
CA THR A 134 -16.21 -2.03 -0.53
C THR A 134 -17.49 -2.50 -1.22
N ARG A 135 -17.55 -3.78 -1.61
CA ARG A 135 -18.82 -4.48 -1.87
C ARG A 135 -19.27 -5.18 -0.59
N SER A 136 -19.65 -4.39 0.43
CA SER A 136 -19.95 -4.88 1.79
C SER A 136 -21.05 -5.95 1.83
N TRP A 137 -22.10 -5.83 1.00
CA TRP A 137 -23.23 -6.76 1.05
C TRP A 137 -22.98 -8.13 0.39
N ARG A 138 -21.92 -8.26 -0.42
CA ARG A 138 -21.55 -9.53 -1.08
C ARG A 138 -20.26 -10.12 -0.51
N ASP A 139 -19.80 -9.63 0.64
CA ASP A 139 -18.61 -10.19 1.28
C ASP A 139 -18.93 -11.62 1.76
N PRO A 140 -18.20 -12.65 1.29
CA PRO A 140 -18.48 -14.04 1.64
C PRO A 140 -18.29 -14.32 3.14
N VAL A 141 -17.43 -13.58 3.85
CA VAL A 141 -17.30 -13.74 5.33
C VAL A 141 -18.51 -13.15 6.04
N LEU A 142 -19.00 -11.99 5.62
CA LEU A 142 -20.23 -11.43 6.20
C LEU A 142 -21.42 -12.36 5.94
N LEU A 143 -21.53 -12.91 4.73
CA LEU A 143 -22.56 -13.90 4.39
C LEU A 143 -22.41 -15.19 5.21
N SER A 144 -21.20 -15.72 5.33
CA SER A 144 -20.94 -16.96 6.10
C SER A 144 -21.22 -16.75 7.59
N ALA A 145 -20.81 -15.62 8.15
CA ALA A 145 -21.09 -15.26 9.53
C ALA A 145 -22.59 -15.06 9.77
N ALA A 146 -23.29 -14.35 8.87
CA ALA A 146 -24.73 -14.16 8.95
C ALA A 146 -25.49 -15.49 8.88
N VAL A 147 -25.12 -16.38 7.94
CA VAL A 147 -25.70 -17.72 7.82
C VAL A 147 -25.43 -18.53 9.08
N ALA A 148 -24.20 -18.51 9.63
CA ALA A 148 -23.87 -19.23 10.85
C ALA A 148 -24.69 -18.73 12.06
N VAL A 149 -24.84 -17.41 12.21
CA VAL A 149 -25.66 -16.83 13.29
C VAL A 149 -27.13 -17.20 13.12
N LEU A 150 -27.69 -17.07 11.91
CA LEU A 150 -29.08 -17.42 11.64
C LEU A 150 -29.36 -18.92 11.83
N THR A 151 -28.44 -19.77 11.39
CA THR A 151 -28.54 -21.23 11.58
C THR A 151 -28.48 -21.59 13.06
N SER A 152 -27.63 -20.93 13.83
CA SER A 152 -27.53 -21.14 15.28
C SER A 152 -28.80 -20.67 16.00
N LEU A 153 -29.33 -19.51 15.65
CA LEU A 153 -30.60 -18.98 16.19
C LEU A 153 -31.79 -19.89 15.87
N TYR A 154 -31.84 -20.42 14.64
CA TYR A 154 -32.88 -21.36 14.24
C TYR A 154 -32.88 -22.60 15.15
N TRP A 155 -31.71 -23.22 15.36
CA TRP A 155 -31.60 -24.42 16.17
C TRP A 155 -31.86 -24.17 17.67
N LEU A 156 -31.42 -23.03 18.19
CA LEU A 156 -31.55 -22.73 19.62
C LEU A 156 -32.96 -22.27 20.02
N ILE A 157 -33.65 -21.53 19.16
CA ILE A 157 -34.90 -20.86 19.52
C ILE A 157 -36.08 -21.47 18.77
N LEU A 158 -35.97 -21.56 17.44
CA LEU A 158 -37.10 -21.88 16.58
C LEU A 158 -37.42 -23.38 16.59
N HIS A 159 -36.40 -24.22 16.46
CA HIS A 159 -36.56 -25.68 16.46
C HIS A 159 -37.24 -26.21 17.73
N PRO A 160 -36.79 -25.89 18.96
CA PRO A 160 -37.46 -26.39 20.16
C PRO A 160 -38.88 -25.82 20.35
N ALA A 161 -39.15 -24.58 19.91
CA ALA A 161 -40.49 -24.02 19.94
C ALA A 161 -41.46 -24.77 19.02
N ILE A 162 -41.01 -25.13 17.81
CA ILE A 162 -41.79 -25.92 16.84
C ILE A 162 -42.07 -27.32 17.39
N VAL A 163 -41.06 -27.99 17.97
CA VAL A 163 -41.22 -29.33 18.56
C VAL A 163 -42.23 -29.32 19.71
N ARG A 164 -42.17 -28.32 20.60
CA ARG A 164 -43.16 -28.16 21.70
C ARG A 164 -44.57 -27.86 21.18
N ALA A 165 -44.69 -27.05 20.12
CA ALA A 165 -45.99 -26.75 19.53
C ALA A 165 -46.62 -28.00 18.90
N LEU A 166 -45.82 -28.82 18.21
CA LEU A 166 -46.25 -30.10 17.63
C LEU A 166 -46.62 -31.15 18.69
N SER A 167 -45.88 -31.21 19.81
CA SER A 167 -46.21 -32.14 20.90
C SER A 167 -47.49 -31.79 21.66
N ASN A 168 -47.95 -30.54 21.59
CA ASN A 168 -49.20 -30.11 22.23
C ASN A 168 -50.43 -30.30 21.33
N LEU A 169 -50.23 -30.66 20.06
CA LEU A 169 -51.29 -30.90 19.07
C LEU A 169 -51.68 -32.39 18.98
N TRP A 170 -50.92 -33.27 19.64
CA TRP A 170 -51.16 -34.72 19.75
C TRP A 170 -51.39 -35.09 21.22
#